data_AF-A0A368BMZ2-F1
#
_entry.id   AF-A0A368BMZ2-F1
#
_cell.length_a   1.000
_cell.length_b   1.000
_cell.length_c   1.000
_cell.angle_alpha   90.00
_cell.angle_beta   90.00
_cell.angle_gamma   90.00
#
_symmetry.space_group_name_H-M   'P 1'
#
loop_
_entity.id
_entity.type
_entity.pdbx_description
1 polymer ?
#
loop_
_entity_poly.entity_id
_entity_poly.type
_entity_poly.pdbx_seq_one_letter_code
_entity_poly.pdbx_strand_id
1 'polypeptide(L)'
;MPFIGINSYIEKLIKALKEENLANKEMLDNFFRYIETDNKIYLQAANKQLREILKGAGFGILLILPFSPITIPFLFKRAEKLGIDIMPAWYKKLDLKEDQNKLE
;
A
#
# COMPACT_ATOMS: atom_id res chain seq x y z
N MET A 1 -15.89 -0.52 19.62
CA MET A 1 -14.79 0.43 19.90
C MET A 1 -14.43 1.12 18.59
N PRO A 2 -14.45 2.45 18.52
CA PRO A 2 -14.41 3.19 17.26
C PRO A 2 -12.99 3.27 16.71
N PHE A 3 -12.88 3.33 15.38
CA PHE A 3 -11.65 3.40 14.56
C PHE A 3 -10.79 4.68 14.76
N ILE A 4 -10.89 5.35 15.92
CA ILE A 4 -10.27 6.65 16.23
C ILE A 4 -8.74 6.64 16.01
N GLY A 5 -8.08 5.48 16.14
CA GLY A 5 -6.64 5.37 15.91
C GLY A 5 -6.19 5.56 14.46
N ILE A 6 -6.96 5.06 13.47
CA ILE A 6 -6.54 5.04 12.06
C ILE A 6 -6.46 6.45 11.48
N ASN A 7 -7.45 7.29 11.78
CA ASN A 7 -7.49 8.68 11.30
C ASN A 7 -6.28 9.47 11.83
N SER A 8 -5.89 9.27 13.09
CA SER A 8 -4.73 9.93 13.69
C SER A 8 -3.42 9.54 13.02
N TYR A 9 -3.26 8.27 12.61
CA TYR A 9 -2.07 7.84 11.87
C TYR A 9 -2.03 8.50 10.48
N ILE A 10 -3.14 8.48 9.75
CA ILE A 10 -3.22 9.08 8.40
C ILE A 10 -2.93 10.58 8.44
N GLU A 11 -3.43 11.30 9.44
CA GLU A 11 -3.16 12.73 9.65
C GLU A 11 -1.66 13.02 9.84
N LYS A 12 -0.97 12.18 10.63
CA LYS A 12 0.49 12.30 10.84
C LYS A 12 1.27 12.04 9.56
N LEU A 13 0.87 11.06 8.76
CA LEU A 13 1.48 10.80 7.46
C LEU A 13 1.29 11.96 6.49
N ILE A 14 0.05 12.47 6.39
CA ILE A 14 -0.25 13.62 5.53
C ILE A 14 0.59 14.83 5.95
N LYS A 15 0.74 15.08 7.25
CA LYS A 15 1.60 16.16 7.74
C LYS A 15 3.06 15.95 7.33
N ALA A 16 3.62 14.77 7.59
CA ALA A 16 5.01 14.44 7.26
C ALA A 16 5.32 14.50 5.75
N LEU A 17 4.35 14.16 4.89
CA LEU A 17 4.48 14.28 3.43
C LEU A 17 4.28 15.70 2.92
N LYS A 18 3.43 16.50 3.57
CA LYS A 18 3.21 17.91 3.24
C LYS A 18 4.36 18.82 3.67
N GLU A 19 5.22 18.36 4.58
CA GLU A 19 6.42 19.09 4.96
C GLU A 19 7.31 19.29 3.73
N GLU A 20 7.48 20.53 3.31
CA GLU A 20 8.33 20.89 2.19
C GLU A 20 9.79 20.91 2.62
N ASN A 21 10.38 19.73 2.73
CA ASN A 21 11.80 19.56 3.05
C ASN A 21 12.58 19.01 1.84
N LEU A 22 13.91 19.15 1.89
CA LEU A 22 14.80 18.71 0.81
C LEU A 22 14.61 17.22 0.50
N ALA A 23 14.51 16.37 1.52
CA ALA A 23 14.41 14.93 1.37
C ALA A 23 13.08 14.50 0.71
N ASN A 24 11.96 15.17 1.01
CA ASN A 24 10.67 14.94 0.38
C ASN A 24 10.69 15.37 -1.09
N LYS A 25 11.36 16.48 -1.42
CA LYS A 25 11.57 16.90 -2.82
C LYS A 25 12.43 15.90 -3.59
N GLU A 26 13.55 15.48 -3.02
CA GLU A 26 14.44 14.47 -3.60
C GLU A 26 13.73 13.12 -3.79
N MET A 27 12.86 12.72 -2.86
CA MET A 27 12.04 11.51 -3.01
C MET A 27 11.14 11.60 -4.24
N LEU A 28 10.42 12.71 -4.41
CA LEU A 28 9.51 12.90 -5.54
C LEU A 28 10.27 13.00 -6.87
N ASP A 29 11.40 13.71 -6.89
CA ASP A 29 12.29 13.77 -8.05
C ASP A 29 12.75 12.37 -8.49
N ASN A 30 13.15 11.52 -7.54
CA ASN A 30 13.50 10.13 -7.83
C ASN A 30 12.30 9.29 -8.34
N PHE A 31 11.07 9.53 -7.86
CA PHE A 31 9.89 8.88 -8.44
C PHE A 31 9.65 9.32 -9.89
N PHE A 32 9.76 10.62 -10.19
CA PHE A 32 9.63 11.12 -11.56
C PHE A 32 10.69 10.54 -12.48
N ARG A 33 11.97 10.56 -12.06
CA ARG A 33 13.07 9.95 -12.82
C ARG A 33 12.85 8.46 -13.06
N TYR A 34 12.29 7.72 -12.09
CA TYR A 34 11.93 6.32 -12.31
C TYR A 34 10.87 6.17 -13.41
N ILE A 35 9.81 6.97 -13.39
CA ILE A 35 8.74 6.94 -14.41
C ILE A 35 9.30 7.23 -15.80
N GLU A 36 10.26 8.15 -15.91
CA GLU A 36 10.87 8.55 -17.18
C GLU A 36 11.89 7.53 -17.72
N THR A 37 12.62 6.86 -16.84
CA THR A 37 13.80 6.05 -17.23
C THR A 37 13.63 4.54 -17.02
N ASP A 38 12.61 4.12 -16.28
CA ASP A 38 12.43 2.78 -15.72
C ASP A 38 13.66 2.23 -14.94
N ASN A 39 14.59 3.11 -14.56
CA ASN A 39 15.78 2.72 -13.82
C ASN A 39 15.43 2.52 -12.34
N LYS A 40 15.50 1.26 -11.90
CA LYS A 40 15.15 0.82 -10.55
C LYS A 40 15.99 1.46 -9.44
N ILE A 41 17.15 2.05 -9.74
CA ILE A 41 17.96 2.77 -8.74
C ILE A 41 17.17 3.96 -8.18
N TYR A 42 16.47 4.72 -9.04
CA TYR A 42 15.67 5.86 -8.60
C TYR A 42 14.46 5.40 -7.77
N LEU A 43 13.80 4.31 -8.17
CA LEU A 43 12.73 3.70 -7.38
C LEU A 43 13.22 3.24 -6.00
N GLN A 44 14.41 2.62 -5.92
CA GLN A 44 15.01 2.19 -4.66
C GLN A 44 15.32 3.39 -3.76
N ALA A 45 15.87 4.46 -4.31
CA ALA A 45 16.16 5.70 -3.58
C ALA A 45 14.88 6.36 -3.04
N ALA A 46 13.85 6.51 -3.88
CA ALA A 46 12.57 7.07 -3.49
C ALA A 46 11.88 6.22 -2.40
N ASN A 47 11.86 4.90 -2.57
CA ASN A 47 11.28 3.98 -1.58
C ASN A 47 12.04 4.01 -0.24
N LYS A 48 13.37 4.15 -0.27
CA LYS A 48 14.16 4.30 0.95
C LYS A 48 13.72 5.55 1.72
N GLN A 49 13.58 6.68 1.04
CA GLN A 49 13.17 7.92 1.68
C GLN A 49 11.73 7.87 2.20
N LEU A 50 10.80 7.28 1.43
CA LEU A 50 9.41 7.06 1.87
C LEU A 50 9.32 6.21 3.14
N ARG A 51 10.17 5.18 3.27
CA ARG A 51 10.26 4.36 4.49
C ARG A 51 10.70 5.19 5.69
N GLU A 52 11.68 6.07 5.55
CA GLU A 52 12.09 6.95 6.65
C GLU A 52 10.98 7.92 7.08
N ILE A 53 10.23 8.49 6.13
CA ILE A 53 9.05 9.32 6.41
C ILE A 53 7.99 8.53 7.19
N LEU A 54 7.71 7.30 6.77
CA LEU A 54 6.77 6.41 7.44
C LEU A 54 7.25 6.04 8.86
N LYS A 55 8.55 5.78 9.08
CA LYS A 55 9.10 5.56 10.44
C LYS A 55 8.90 6.79 11.31
N GLY A 56 9.24 7.96 10.81
CA GLY A 56 9.09 9.24 11.52
C GLY A 56 7.63 9.56 11.88
N ALA A 57 6.68 9.18 11.01
CA ALA A 57 5.24 9.35 11.25
C ALA A 57 4.63 8.29 12.20
N GLY A 58 5.43 7.33 12.71
CA GLY A 58 4.98 6.29 13.64
C GLY A 58 4.45 5.01 12.97
N PHE A 59 4.72 4.81 11.68
CA PHE A 59 4.29 3.65 10.89
C PHE A 59 5.36 2.54 10.82
N GLY A 60 6.29 2.49 11.77
CA GLY A 60 7.36 1.48 11.79
C GLY A 60 6.85 0.04 11.68
N ILE A 61 5.67 -0.26 12.23
CA ILE A 61 5.02 -1.58 12.12
C ILE A 61 4.61 -1.89 10.67
N LEU A 62 4.10 -0.93 9.89
CA LEU A 62 3.71 -1.14 8.49
C LEU A 62 4.90 -1.40 7.57
N LEU A 63 6.08 -0.90 7.93
CA LEU A 63 7.32 -1.07 7.17
C LEU A 63 7.99 -2.42 7.43
N ILE A 64 7.74 -2.99 8.61
CA ILE A 64 8.23 -4.30 9.04
C ILE A 64 7.21 -5.40 8.67
N LEU A 65 5.95 -5.05 8.40
CA LEU A 65 4.88 -5.99 8.05
C LEU A 65 5.02 -6.51 6.59
N PRO A 66 5.19 -7.83 6.36
CA PRO A 66 5.20 -8.45 5.02
C PRO A 66 3.80 -8.66 4.38
N PHE A 67 2.77 -7.89 4.75
CA PHE A 67 1.36 -8.33 4.59
C PHE A 67 0.59 -7.83 3.35
N SER A 68 1.21 -7.34 2.27
CA SER A 68 0.45 -7.09 1.01
C SER A 68 -0.28 -8.35 0.47
N PRO A 69 0.37 -9.54 0.43
CA PRO A 69 -0.27 -10.78 -0.04
C PRO A 69 -1.26 -11.43 0.95
N ILE A 70 -1.18 -11.09 2.24
CA ILE A 70 -1.97 -11.73 3.32
C ILE A 70 -3.15 -10.85 3.75
N THR A 71 -3.00 -9.53 3.66
CA THR A 71 -4.05 -8.57 4.06
C THR A 71 -5.32 -8.78 3.24
N ILE A 72 -5.18 -9.00 1.92
CA ILE A 72 -6.31 -9.23 1.02
C ILE A 72 -7.07 -10.52 1.42
N PRO A 73 -6.43 -11.70 1.54
CA PRO A 73 -7.08 -12.92 2.07
C PRO A 73 -7.70 -12.76 3.46
N PHE A 74 -7.06 -12.03 4.37
CA PHE A 74 -7.57 -11.82 5.73
C PHE A 74 -8.85 -10.97 5.74
N LEU A 75 -8.88 -9.92 4.93
CA LEU A 75 -10.05 -9.04 4.80
C LEU A 75 -11.23 -9.81 4.21
N PHE A 76 -10.99 -10.62 3.16
CA PHE A 76 -11.99 -11.49 2.57
C PHE A 76 -12.57 -12.50 3.58
N LYS A 77 -11.71 -13.24 4.30
CA LYS A 77 -12.17 -14.20 5.33
C LYS A 77 -12.96 -13.56 6.46
N ARG A 78 -12.70 -12.29 6.79
CA ARG A 78 -13.45 -11.57 7.82
C ARG A 78 -14.78 -11.03 7.33
N ALA A 79 -14.85 -10.56 6.09
CA ALA A 79 -16.08 -10.10 5.47
C ALA A 79 -17.07 -11.25 5.23
N GLU A 80 -16.58 -12.42 4.78
CA GLU A 80 -17.38 -13.64 4.61
C GLU A 80 -18.05 -14.08 5.93
N LYS A 81 -17.29 -14.10 7.04
CA LYS A 81 -17.84 -14.42 8.38
C LYS A 81 -18.91 -13.46 8.87
N LEU A 82 -18.93 -12.24 8.33
CA LEU A 82 -19.91 -11.21 8.65
C LEU A 82 -21.04 -11.13 7.62
N GLY A 83 -21.03 -11.98 6.58
CA GLY A 83 -22.01 -11.99 5.50
C GLY A 83 -21.91 -10.78 4.56
N ILE A 84 -20.75 -10.13 4.49
CA ILE A 84 -20.53 -8.91 3.71
C ILE A 84 -19.76 -9.27 2.44
N ASP A 85 -20.37 -9.06 1.26
CA ASP A 85 -19.67 -9.20 -0.02
C ASP A 85 -18.80 -7.98 -0.29
N ILE A 86 -17.49 -8.15 -0.12
CA ILE A 86 -16.49 -7.12 -0.43
C ILE A 86 -15.71 -7.44 -1.71
N MET A 87 -16.11 -8.47 -2.46
CA MET A 87 -15.37 -8.99 -3.61
C MET A 87 -15.62 -8.11 -4.84
N PRO A 88 -14.61 -7.40 -5.36
CA PRO A 88 -14.80 -6.53 -6.50
C PRO A 88 -14.99 -7.35 -7.78
N ALA A 89 -15.77 -6.83 -8.72
CA ALA A 89 -16.20 -7.57 -9.92
C ALA A 89 -15.03 -8.08 -10.78
N TRP A 90 -13.88 -7.40 -10.77
CA TRP A 90 -12.68 -7.86 -11.47
C TRP A 90 -12.00 -9.05 -10.79
N TYR A 91 -12.12 -9.18 -9.47
CA TYR A 91 -11.60 -10.33 -8.71
C TYR A 91 -12.47 -11.58 -8.96
N LYS A 92 -13.80 -11.40 -9.01
CA LYS A 92 -14.73 -12.46 -9.44
C LYS A 92 -14.37 -12.99 -10.83
N LYS A 93 -13.94 -12.11 -11.74
CA LYS A 93 -13.51 -12.50 -13.10
C LYS A 93 -12.17 -13.24 -13.13
N LEU A 94 -11.31 -13.09 -12.12
CA LEU A 94 -10.06 -13.86 -12.00
C LEU A 94 -10.37 -15.29 -11.54
N ASP A 95 -11.23 -15.44 -10.52
CA ASP A 95 -11.70 -16.73 -10.00
C ASP A 95 -12.44 -17.54 -11.08
N LEU A 96 -13.32 -16.88 -11.86
CA LEU A 96 -14.05 -17.51 -12.96
C LEU A 96 -13.16 -17.92 -14.15
N LYS A 97 -12.00 -17.27 -14.37
CA LYS A 97 -11.06 -17.66 -15.44
C LYS A 97 -10.26 -18.91 -15.06
N GLU A 98 -10.02 -19.11 -13.77
CA GLU A 98 -9.28 -20.26 -13.25
C GLU A 98 -10.07 -21.57 -13.42
N ASP A 99 -11.40 -21.52 -13.44
CA ASP A 99 -12.26 -22.67 -13.74
C ASP A 99 -12.48 -22.93 -15.25
N GLN A 100 -12.43 -21.90 -16.09
CA GLN A 100 -12.49 -22.08 -17.56
C GLN A 100 -11.22 -22.75 -18.10
N ASN A 101 -10.05 -22.43 -17.54
CA ASN A 101 -8.77 -23.05 -17.91
C ASN A 101 -8.61 -24.51 -17.45
N LYS A 102 -9.59 -25.09 -16.73
CA LYS A 102 -9.60 -26.52 -16.34
C LYS A 102 -10.48 -27.37 -17.26
N LEU A 103 -11.16 -26.76 -18.21
CA LEU A 103 -12.07 -27.41 -19.17
C LEU A 103 -11.56 -27.38 -20.62
N GLU A 104 -10.33 -26.91 -20.85
CA GLU A 104 -9.59 -27.05 -22.12
C GLU A 104 -8.46 -28.09 -22.01
#